data_AF-A0A0P9SJ30-F1
#
_entry.id   AF-A0A0P9SJ30-F1
#
_cell.length_a   1.000
_cell.length_b   1.000
_cell.length_c   1.000
_cell.angle_alpha   90.00
_cell.angle_beta   90.00
_cell.angle_gamma   90.00
#
_symmetry.space_group_name_H-M   'P 1'
#
loop_
_entity.id
_entity.type
_entity.pdbx_description
1 polymer ?
#
loop_
_entity_poly.entity_id
_entity_poly.type
_entity_poly.pdbx_seq_one_letter_code
_entity_poly.pdbx_strand_id
1 'polypeptide(L)'
;PYAAALSQGGLYFYEDNRANRAGDTSCVLPVNQGGGTSGVQYDMKLASRGCENDELRSMELEGVRAGTRIELYDNPDADKQDDFTLIDVKQSIPMGKRVRIDSFEGSADTFYYRKVASHNNGLDGKVSRIKVLNKADDNDISDASIVFYEGNGATQNIVCTVPFNADRQFKMGSGNNSYGCDNDEIRSAKILKAGKGSRFSVTGKPDGSFGQGRTGVT
;
A
#
# COMPACT_ATOMS: atom_id res chain seq x y z
N PRO A 1 -17.41 14.24 11.40
CA PRO A 1 -16.23 13.98 10.53
C PRO A 1 -16.01 15.06 9.48
N TYR A 2 -17.01 15.35 8.64
CA TYR A 2 -16.88 16.31 7.54
C TYR A 2 -16.47 17.72 7.96
N ALA A 3 -17.11 18.28 9.00
CA ALA A 3 -16.76 19.62 9.52
C ALA A 3 -15.32 19.71 10.06
N ALA A 4 -14.79 18.61 10.63
CA ALA A 4 -13.41 18.54 11.09
C ALA A 4 -12.44 18.55 9.90
N ALA A 5 -12.73 17.79 8.85
CA ALA A 5 -11.92 17.76 7.63
C ALA A 5 -11.80 19.13 6.95
N LEU A 6 -12.87 19.95 6.99
CA LEU A 6 -12.85 21.32 6.44
C LEU A 6 -11.90 22.29 7.16
N SER A 7 -11.57 22.03 8.42
CA SER A 7 -10.69 22.90 9.23
C SER A 7 -9.29 22.33 9.45
N GLN A 8 -9.12 21.02 9.29
CA GLN A 8 -7.90 20.30 9.66
C GLN A 8 -7.26 19.54 8.48
N GLY A 9 -7.94 19.48 7.34
CA GLY A 9 -7.60 18.63 6.21
C GLY A 9 -8.28 17.27 6.31
N GLY A 10 -8.42 16.59 5.18
CA GLY A 10 -9.08 15.30 5.12
C GLY A 10 -8.71 14.44 3.92
N LEU A 11 -9.03 13.16 4.07
CA LEU A 11 -9.13 12.17 3.02
C LEU A 11 -10.60 12.03 2.65
N TYR A 12 -10.93 12.23 1.39
CA TYR A 12 -12.30 12.14 0.87
C TYR A 12 -12.35 10.96 -0.10
N PHE A 13 -13.10 9.92 0.24
CA PHE A 13 -13.22 8.70 -0.56
C PHE A 13 -14.54 8.68 -1.33
N TYR A 14 -14.49 8.10 -2.53
CA TYR A 14 -15.61 8.07 -3.47
C TYR A 14 -15.83 6.66 -4.01
N GLU A 15 -17.09 6.36 -4.31
CA GLU A 15 -17.53 5.06 -4.85
C GLU A 15 -17.33 4.94 -6.35
N ASP A 16 -17.14 6.08 -7.00
CA ASP A 16 -16.80 6.21 -8.40
C ASP A 16 -15.32 6.51 -8.59
N ASN A 17 -14.82 6.19 -9.77
CA ASN A 17 -13.50 6.63 -10.19
C ASN A 17 -13.44 8.14 -10.47
N ARG A 18 -12.22 8.69 -10.47
CA ARG A 18 -11.87 10.10 -10.76
C ARG A 18 -12.43 11.11 -9.75
N ALA A 19 -12.60 10.67 -8.50
CA ALA A 19 -13.20 11.45 -7.41
C ALA A 19 -14.49 12.15 -7.86
N ASN A 20 -15.40 11.38 -8.48
CA ASN A 20 -16.65 11.93 -8.97
C ASN A 20 -17.48 12.48 -7.82
N ARG A 21 -17.58 13.81 -7.75
CA ARG A 21 -18.35 14.51 -6.70
C ARG A 21 -19.84 14.60 -6.99
N ALA A 22 -20.26 14.20 -8.19
CA ALA A 22 -21.68 14.09 -8.52
C ALA A 22 -22.30 12.80 -7.99
N GLY A 23 -21.48 11.80 -7.68
CA GLY A 23 -21.88 10.59 -6.95
C GLY A 23 -21.73 10.77 -5.43
N ASP A 24 -22.03 9.70 -4.69
CA ASP A 24 -21.99 9.73 -3.23
C ASP A 24 -20.54 9.71 -2.71
N THR A 25 -20.27 10.62 -1.78
CA THR A 25 -19.02 10.59 -1.00
C THR A 25 -19.18 9.51 0.05
N SER A 26 -18.57 8.36 -0.17
CA SER A 26 -18.70 7.22 0.75
C SER A 26 -18.15 7.53 2.13
N CYS A 27 -16.97 8.15 2.22
CA CYS A 27 -16.26 8.28 3.50
C CYS A 27 -15.36 9.52 3.55
N VAL A 28 -15.32 10.20 4.70
CA VAL A 28 -14.40 11.32 4.96
C VAL A 28 -13.67 11.14 6.27
N LEU A 29 -12.34 11.01 6.19
CA LEU A 29 -11.45 10.88 7.35
C LEU A 29 -10.70 12.20 7.56
N PRO A 30 -10.97 12.96 8.63
CA PRO A 30 -10.18 14.14 8.94
C PRO A 30 -8.76 13.72 9.31
N VAL A 31 -7.75 14.32 8.69
CA VAL A 31 -6.34 14.02 9.03
C VAL A 31 -5.81 15.03 10.04
N ASN A 32 -4.56 14.87 10.47
CA ASN A 32 -3.87 15.80 11.35
C ASN A 32 -4.48 15.91 12.77
N GLN A 33 -5.32 14.96 13.17
CA GLN A 33 -5.90 14.89 14.51
C GLN A 33 -4.84 14.38 15.50
N GLY A 34 -4.34 15.26 16.38
CA GLY A 34 -3.46 14.89 17.49
C GLY A 34 -1.97 15.10 17.21
N GLY A 35 -1.32 15.83 18.13
CA GLY A 35 0.06 16.32 18.06
C GLY A 35 1.17 15.26 18.25
N GLY A 36 1.09 14.14 17.53
CA GLY A 36 2.19 13.19 17.41
C GLY A 36 2.81 13.26 16.02
N THR A 37 4.13 13.43 15.95
CA THR A 37 4.93 13.40 14.71
C THR A 37 5.00 12.00 14.07
N SER A 38 4.49 10.97 14.75
CA SER A 38 4.52 9.57 14.30
C SER A 38 3.38 8.76 14.90
N GLY A 39 2.84 7.81 14.14
CA GLY A 39 1.92 6.78 14.64
C GLY A 39 0.72 6.52 13.74
N VAL A 40 -0.06 5.50 14.12
CA VAL A 40 -1.33 5.15 13.46
C VAL A 40 -2.40 6.17 13.83
N GLN A 41 -2.90 6.92 12.84
CA GLN A 41 -4.07 7.81 13.02
C GLN A 41 -5.38 7.04 12.87
N TYR A 42 -5.43 6.15 11.88
CA TYR A 42 -6.57 5.31 11.59
C TYR A 42 -6.10 3.89 11.31
N ASP A 43 -6.78 2.92 11.89
CA ASP A 43 -6.71 1.52 11.50
C ASP A 43 -8.12 0.95 11.65
N MET A 44 -8.82 0.79 10.54
CA MET A 44 -10.25 0.48 10.54
C MET A 44 -10.61 -0.51 9.44
N LYS A 45 -11.36 -1.55 9.83
CA LYS A 45 -12.12 -2.39 8.91
C LYS A 45 -13.39 -1.63 8.49
N LEU A 46 -13.75 -1.69 7.22
CA LEU A 46 -15.04 -1.21 6.70
C LEU A 46 -16.08 -2.31 7.06
N ALA A 47 -17.36 -2.09 7.40
CA ALA A 47 -18.30 -0.97 7.34
C ALA A 47 -18.37 -0.08 8.61
N SER A 48 -17.23 0.22 9.25
CA SER A 48 -17.20 1.08 10.44
C SER A 48 -17.09 2.58 10.09
N ARG A 49 -17.60 3.45 10.99
CA ARG A 49 -17.48 4.92 10.90
C ARG A 49 -18.09 5.56 9.64
N GLY A 50 -19.09 4.91 9.04
CA GLY A 50 -19.84 5.45 7.89
C GLY A 50 -19.03 5.41 6.60
N CYS A 51 -18.14 4.42 6.46
CA CYS A 51 -17.40 4.13 5.24
C CYS A 51 -17.84 2.73 4.81
N GLU A 52 -18.48 2.60 3.65
CA GLU A 52 -19.06 1.35 3.19
C GLU A 52 -17.96 0.35 2.77
N ASN A 53 -18.19 -0.93 3.05
CA ASN A 53 -17.26 -1.99 2.66
C ASN A 53 -17.39 -2.23 1.16
N ASP A 54 -16.26 -2.39 0.46
CA ASP A 54 -16.24 -2.76 -0.96
C ASP A 54 -16.88 -1.75 -1.92
N GLU A 55 -16.94 -0.48 -1.56
CA GLU A 55 -17.46 0.55 -2.48
C GLU A 55 -16.38 1.52 -2.96
N LEU A 56 -15.27 1.67 -2.22
CA LEU A 56 -14.31 2.73 -2.48
C LEU A 56 -13.47 2.47 -3.75
N ARG A 57 -13.41 3.45 -4.65
CA ARG A 57 -12.63 3.39 -5.89
C ARG A 57 -11.62 4.51 -6.06
N SER A 58 -11.91 5.70 -5.52
CA SER A 58 -11.02 6.85 -5.70
C SER A 58 -11.03 7.79 -4.50
N MET A 59 -10.12 8.78 -4.48
CA MET A 59 -10.06 9.74 -3.39
C MET A 59 -9.51 11.11 -3.75
N GLU A 60 -9.77 12.09 -2.88
CA GLU A 60 -9.09 13.38 -2.83
C GLU A 60 -8.37 13.57 -1.50
N LEU A 61 -7.22 14.25 -1.58
CA LEU A 61 -6.41 14.67 -0.45
C LEU A 61 -6.48 16.20 -0.34
N GLU A 62 -6.80 16.72 0.84
CA GLU A 62 -6.77 18.15 1.16
C GLU A 62 -6.15 18.38 2.53
N GLY A 63 -5.24 19.36 2.66
CA GLY A 63 -4.61 19.64 3.95
C GLY A 63 -3.72 18.52 4.52
N VAL A 64 -3.32 17.52 3.72
CA VAL A 64 -2.57 16.34 4.18
C VAL A 64 -1.07 16.64 4.26
N ARG A 65 -0.41 16.28 5.36
CA ARG A 65 1.02 16.53 5.56
C ARG A 65 1.90 15.54 4.79
N ALA A 66 3.09 15.98 4.39
CA ALA A 66 4.15 15.07 3.96
C ALA A 66 4.44 14.04 5.07
N GLY A 67 4.79 12.81 4.67
CA GLY A 67 5.00 11.70 5.59
C GLY A 67 3.73 10.96 6.00
N THR A 68 2.54 11.39 5.56
CA THR A 68 1.34 10.57 5.72
C THR A 68 1.36 9.39 4.74
N ARG A 69 1.21 8.17 5.25
CA ARG A 69 0.97 6.96 4.47
C ARG A 69 -0.49 6.54 4.62
N ILE A 70 -1.13 6.26 3.49
CA ILE A 70 -2.48 5.71 3.42
C ILE A 70 -2.36 4.32 2.80
N GLU A 71 -2.88 3.32 3.50
CA GLU A 71 -2.88 1.94 3.07
C GLU A 71 -4.33 1.47 2.91
N LEU A 72 -4.62 0.89 1.75
CA LEU A 72 -5.93 0.36 1.38
C LEU A 72 -5.75 -1.12 1.11
N TYR A 73 -6.61 -1.95 1.69
CA TYR A 73 -6.55 -3.40 1.57
C TYR A 73 -7.90 -3.95 1.15
N ASP A 74 -7.88 -4.91 0.22
CA ASP A 74 -9.03 -5.75 -0.07
C ASP A 74 -9.33 -6.64 1.14
N ASN A 75 -8.31 -7.32 1.66
CA ASN A 75 -8.49 -8.18 2.82
C ASN A 75 -8.71 -7.38 4.14
N PRO A 76 -9.76 -7.65 4.92
CA PRO A 76 -10.07 -6.92 6.15
C PRO A 76 -9.00 -7.08 7.25
N ASP A 77 -8.16 -8.10 7.20
CA ASP A 77 -7.05 -8.34 8.13
C ASP A 77 -5.73 -7.67 7.71
N ALA A 78 -5.75 -6.87 6.63
CA ALA A 78 -4.58 -6.24 6.01
C ALA A 78 -3.57 -7.25 5.46
N ASP A 79 -4.05 -8.40 5.00
CA ASP A 79 -3.22 -9.38 4.32
C ASP A 79 -2.71 -8.81 2.98
N LYS A 80 -1.40 -8.90 2.76
CA LYS A 80 -0.72 -8.44 1.54
C LYS A 80 -0.50 -9.56 0.52
N GLN A 81 -1.11 -10.72 0.74
CA GLN A 81 -1.27 -11.74 -0.28
C GLN A 81 -2.45 -11.44 -1.22
N ASP A 82 -3.35 -10.52 -0.82
CA ASP A 82 -4.43 -10.03 -1.67
C ASP A 82 -4.16 -8.60 -2.18
N ASP A 83 -5.11 -8.01 -2.92
CA ASP A 83 -4.99 -6.65 -3.44
C ASP A 83 -4.77 -5.60 -2.34
N PHE A 84 -3.77 -4.74 -2.55
CA PHE A 84 -3.55 -3.57 -1.68
C PHE A 84 -2.91 -2.41 -2.42
N THR A 85 -3.15 -1.21 -1.91
CA THR A 85 -2.57 0.03 -2.43
C THR A 85 -1.98 0.86 -1.32
N LEU A 86 -0.74 1.30 -1.51
CA LEU A 86 -0.02 2.18 -0.60
C LEU A 86 0.16 3.54 -1.26
N ILE A 87 -0.22 4.60 -0.56
CA ILE A 87 -0.10 5.99 -1.01
C ILE A 87 0.75 6.74 0.02
N ASP A 88 1.94 7.15 -0.39
CA ASP A 88 2.89 7.93 0.40
C ASP A 88 2.82 9.40 -0.03
N VAL A 89 2.38 10.28 0.88
CA VAL A 89 2.36 11.73 0.65
C VAL A 89 3.77 12.28 0.81
N LYS A 90 4.35 12.74 -0.30
CA LYS A 90 5.74 13.24 -0.38
C LYS A 90 5.84 14.72 -0.05
N GLN A 91 4.79 15.49 -0.33
CA GLN A 91 4.76 16.93 -0.14
C GLN A 91 3.45 17.33 0.54
N SER A 92 3.53 18.22 1.52
CA SER A 92 2.35 18.71 2.23
C SER A 92 1.41 19.40 1.25
N ILE A 93 0.14 18.99 1.29
CA ILE A 93 -0.95 19.55 0.52
C ILE A 93 -1.60 20.63 1.37
N PRO A 94 -1.66 21.89 0.93
CA PRO A 94 -2.26 22.96 1.72
C PRO A 94 -3.79 22.83 1.78
N MET A 95 -4.40 23.45 2.79
CA MET A 95 -5.85 23.64 2.85
C MET A 95 -6.36 24.40 1.62
N GLY A 96 -7.54 24.07 1.12
CA GLY A 96 -8.12 24.66 -0.09
C GLY A 96 -7.55 24.09 -1.40
N LYS A 97 -6.48 23.29 -1.35
CA LYS A 97 -5.96 22.55 -2.51
C LYS A 97 -6.33 21.08 -2.41
N ARG A 98 -6.95 20.56 -3.47
CA ARG A 98 -7.29 19.15 -3.59
C ARG A 98 -6.38 18.45 -4.59
N VAL A 99 -5.80 17.34 -4.15
CA VAL A 99 -5.02 16.44 -5.00
C VAL A 99 -5.82 15.18 -5.18
N ARG A 100 -6.05 14.81 -6.44
CA ARG A 100 -6.89 13.68 -6.81
C ARG A 100 -6.08 12.41 -7.03
N ILE A 101 -6.67 11.30 -6.63
CA ILE A 101 -6.23 9.95 -6.94
C ILE A 101 -7.39 9.29 -7.68
N ASP A 102 -7.21 9.07 -8.98
CA ASP A 102 -8.32 8.76 -9.89
C ASP A 102 -8.89 7.34 -9.75
N SER A 103 -8.10 6.43 -9.21
CA SER A 103 -8.45 5.03 -8.99
C SER A 103 -7.47 4.46 -7.97
N PHE A 104 -7.83 3.41 -7.24
CA PHE A 104 -6.88 2.68 -6.42
C PHE A 104 -6.04 1.70 -7.26
N GLU A 105 -6.48 1.37 -8.48
CA GLU A 105 -5.72 0.59 -9.44
C GLU A 105 -4.48 1.29 -9.99
N GLY A 106 -3.46 0.48 -10.27
CA GLY A 106 -2.22 0.93 -10.91
C GLY A 106 -1.34 1.80 -10.00
N SER A 107 -0.09 1.99 -10.43
CA SER A 107 0.89 2.78 -9.68
C SER A 107 1.08 4.16 -10.33
N ALA A 108 1.37 5.18 -9.52
CA ALA A 108 1.60 6.54 -9.98
C ALA A 108 2.67 7.23 -9.13
N ASP A 109 3.47 8.10 -9.72
CA ASP A 109 4.42 8.94 -8.98
C ASP A 109 4.26 10.39 -9.44
N THR A 110 3.80 11.25 -8.54
CA THR A 110 3.45 12.65 -8.83
C THR A 110 4.28 13.59 -7.97
N PHE A 111 4.10 14.91 -8.09
CA PHE A 111 4.74 15.84 -7.16
C PHE A 111 4.30 15.62 -5.70
N TYR A 112 3.02 15.32 -5.48
CA TYR A 112 2.45 15.28 -4.12
C TYR A 112 2.53 13.90 -3.46
N TYR A 113 2.42 12.82 -4.23
CA TYR A 113 2.35 11.49 -3.68
C TYR A 113 3.02 10.45 -4.59
N ARG A 114 3.40 9.33 -4.00
CA ARG A 114 3.71 8.09 -4.71
C ARG A 114 2.67 7.05 -4.32
N LYS A 115 2.01 6.47 -5.32
CA LYS A 115 1.04 5.38 -5.18
C LYS A 115 1.63 4.11 -5.76
N VAL A 116 1.62 3.05 -4.96
CA VAL A 116 2.02 1.71 -5.39
C VAL A 116 0.86 0.76 -5.13
N ALA A 117 0.26 0.27 -6.21
CA ALA A 117 -0.77 -0.76 -6.16
C ALA A 117 -0.15 -2.13 -6.42
N SER A 118 -0.61 -3.14 -5.70
CA SER A 118 -0.28 -4.55 -5.90
C SER A 118 -1.58 -5.29 -6.14
N HIS A 119 -1.65 -5.99 -7.26
CA HIS A 119 -2.92 -6.54 -7.76
C HIS A 119 -2.94 -8.07 -7.76
N ASN A 120 -4.11 -8.62 -7.49
CA ASN A 120 -4.49 -10.02 -7.63
C ASN A 120 -5.77 -10.10 -8.50
N ASN A 121 -6.86 -9.45 -8.07
CA ASN A 121 -8.14 -9.40 -8.78
C ASN A 121 -8.77 -7.98 -8.85
N GLY A 122 -8.04 -6.94 -8.41
CA GLY A 122 -8.43 -5.53 -8.45
C GLY A 122 -9.06 -5.04 -7.14
N LEU A 123 -8.65 -3.85 -6.71
CA LEU A 123 -9.01 -3.19 -5.46
C LEU A 123 -10.18 -2.19 -5.57
N ASP A 124 -10.43 -1.62 -6.76
CA ASP A 124 -11.51 -0.64 -6.96
C ASP A 124 -12.88 -1.26 -6.63
N GLY A 125 -13.51 -0.80 -5.55
CA GLY A 125 -14.77 -1.34 -5.05
C GLY A 125 -14.60 -2.69 -4.35
N LYS A 126 -13.46 -2.91 -3.69
CA LYS A 126 -13.21 -4.05 -2.79
C LYS A 126 -12.44 -3.69 -1.54
N VAL A 127 -12.19 -2.40 -1.29
CA VAL A 127 -11.47 -1.99 -0.09
C VAL A 127 -12.30 -2.42 1.13
N SER A 128 -11.72 -3.27 1.99
CA SER A 128 -12.31 -3.65 3.28
C SER A 128 -11.53 -3.14 4.49
N ARG A 129 -10.32 -2.56 4.30
CA ARG A 129 -9.57 -1.92 5.41
C ARG A 129 -8.81 -0.69 4.96
N ILE A 130 -8.82 0.34 5.82
CA ILE A 130 -8.04 1.55 5.66
C ILE A 130 -7.10 1.71 6.86
N LYS A 131 -5.81 1.93 6.58
CA LYS A 131 -4.85 2.42 7.58
C LYS A 131 -4.29 3.77 7.15
N VAL A 132 -4.20 4.70 8.09
CA VAL A 132 -3.57 6.00 7.88
C VAL A 132 -2.55 6.20 8.99
N LEU A 133 -1.31 6.43 8.59
CA LEU A 133 -0.18 6.55 9.49
C LEU A 133 0.56 7.85 9.22
N ASN A 134 1.01 8.52 10.28
CA ASN A 134 2.07 9.51 10.19
C ASN A 134 3.39 8.77 10.31
N LYS A 135 4.21 8.82 9.27
CA LYS A 135 5.56 8.27 9.27
C LYS A 135 6.50 9.24 9.99
N ALA A 136 7.17 8.75 11.04
CA ALA A 136 8.10 9.57 11.84
C ALA A 136 9.36 9.99 11.08
N ASP A 137 9.88 9.09 10.25
CA ASP A 137 11.25 9.12 9.78
C ASP A 137 11.40 8.35 8.47
N ASP A 138 12.05 8.93 7.47
CA ASP A 138 12.35 8.26 6.22
C ASP A 138 13.31 7.08 6.36
N ASN A 139 14.08 7.02 7.45
CA ASN A 139 14.94 5.89 7.79
C ASN A 139 14.19 4.74 8.49
N ASP A 140 12.94 4.94 8.92
CA ASP A 140 12.13 3.83 9.42
C ASP A 140 11.87 2.86 8.27
N ILE A 141 12.39 1.64 8.38
CA ILE A 141 12.19 0.56 7.40
C ILE A 141 11.30 -0.55 7.95
N SER A 142 10.60 -0.34 9.07
CA SER A 142 9.80 -1.37 9.73
C SER A 142 8.74 -2.01 8.81
N ASP A 143 8.21 -1.24 7.86
CA ASP A 143 7.25 -1.64 6.82
C ASP A 143 7.90 -1.95 5.44
N ALA A 144 9.23 -1.98 5.36
CA ALA A 144 9.95 -2.35 4.15
C ALA A 144 9.55 -3.76 3.70
N SER A 145 9.30 -3.92 2.40
CA SER A 145 8.74 -5.15 1.84
C SER A 145 8.95 -5.25 0.33
N ILE A 146 8.98 -6.48 -0.15
CA ILE A 146 9.03 -6.86 -1.56
C ILE A 146 7.80 -7.71 -1.86
N VAL A 147 7.11 -7.40 -2.95
CA VAL A 147 6.01 -8.21 -3.47
C VAL A 147 6.52 -8.99 -4.67
N PHE A 148 6.26 -10.29 -4.70
CA PHE A 148 6.61 -11.18 -5.81
C PHE A 148 5.36 -11.57 -6.60
N TYR A 149 5.51 -11.70 -7.92
CA TYR A 149 4.41 -11.92 -8.85
C TYR A 149 4.68 -13.10 -9.80
N GLU A 150 3.59 -13.75 -10.22
CA GLU A 150 3.58 -14.86 -11.20
C GLU A 150 3.90 -14.38 -12.62
N GLY A 151 3.59 -13.14 -12.95
CA GLY A 151 3.81 -12.58 -14.28
C GLY A 151 5.07 -11.73 -14.35
N ASN A 152 5.58 -11.51 -15.57
CA ASN A 152 6.67 -10.56 -15.81
C ASN A 152 6.19 -9.11 -15.61
N GLY A 153 7.04 -8.24 -15.07
CA GLY A 153 6.72 -6.81 -14.93
C GLY A 153 5.66 -6.49 -13.87
N ALA A 154 5.58 -7.30 -12.80
CA ALA A 154 4.54 -7.25 -11.78
C ALA A 154 3.13 -7.33 -12.41
N THR A 155 2.89 -8.41 -13.16
CA THR A 155 1.59 -8.76 -13.76
C THR A 155 1.10 -10.09 -13.15
N GLN A 156 -0.16 -10.45 -13.39
CA GLN A 156 -0.82 -11.64 -12.78
C GLN A 156 -0.84 -11.57 -11.24
N ASN A 157 -1.03 -12.69 -10.57
CA ASN A 157 -1.30 -12.72 -9.14
C ASN A 157 -0.03 -12.45 -8.31
N ILE A 158 -0.27 -12.00 -7.08
CA ILE A 158 0.76 -11.94 -6.04
C ILE A 158 1.08 -13.39 -5.62
N VAL A 159 2.34 -13.77 -5.70
CA VAL A 159 2.82 -15.04 -5.12
C VAL A 159 2.97 -14.88 -3.62
N CYS A 160 3.65 -13.82 -3.17
CA CYS A 160 3.78 -13.50 -1.76
C CYS A 160 4.34 -12.09 -1.56
N THR A 161 4.12 -11.56 -0.35
CA THR A 161 4.77 -10.34 0.13
C THR A 161 5.72 -10.68 1.28
N VAL A 162 6.98 -10.29 1.13
CA VAL A 162 8.05 -10.63 2.07
C VAL A 162 8.58 -9.36 2.74
N PRO A 163 8.65 -9.29 4.08
CA PRO A 163 9.26 -8.16 4.76
C PRO A 163 10.75 -8.02 4.40
N PHE A 164 11.18 -6.79 4.12
CA PHE A 164 12.54 -6.44 3.70
C PHE A 164 13.21 -5.48 4.70
N ASN A 165 12.86 -5.66 5.98
CA ASN A 165 13.29 -4.84 7.10
C ASN A 165 14.42 -5.48 7.93
N ALA A 166 14.79 -6.72 7.61
CA ALA A 166 15.85 -7.49 8.28
C ALA A 166 16.38 -8.56 7.32
N ASP A 167 17.55 -9.12 7.64
CA ASP A 167 18.11 -10.25 6.90
C ASP A 167 17.21 -11.49 7.05
N ARG A 168 16.83 -12.07 5.92
CA ARG A 168 15.94 -13.24 5.85
C ARG A 168 16.46 -14.21 4.80
N GLN A 169 16.43 -15.49 5.15
CA GLN A 169 16.69 -16.59 4.24
C GLN A 169 15.64 -17.67 4.49
N PHE A 170 14.95 -18.09 3.43
CA PHE A 170 13.94 -19.13 3.48
C PHE A 170 13.85 -19.82 2.12
N LYS A 171 13.21 -20.98 2.10
CA LYS A 171 12.94 -21.73 0.87
C LYS A 171 11.51 -21.48 0.40
N MET A 172 11.31 -21.48 -0.91
CA MET A 172 9.98 -21.39 -1.51
C MET A 172 9.23 -22.73 -1.34
N GLY A 173 7.91 -22.67 -1.49
CA GLY A 173 7.01 -23.83 -1.39
C GLY A 173 6.28 -23.93 -0.05
N SER A 174 5.09 -24.54 -0.12
CA SER A 174 4.22 -24.74 1.04
C SER A 174 4.95 -25.41 2.21
N GLY A 175 4.80 -24.84 3.41
CA GLY A 175 5.44 -25.30 4.64
C GLY A 175 6.91 -24.89 4.82
N ASN A 176 7.56 -24.30 3.81
CA ASN A 176 8.97 -23.88 3.91
C ASN A 176 9.17 -22.44 4.36
N ASN A 177 8.11 -21.63 4.34
CA ASN A 177 8.13 -20.23 4.74
C ASN A 177 6.78 -19.79 5.31
N SER A 178 6.80 -18.75 6.13
CA SER A 178 5.60 -18.18 6.76
C SER A 178 4.91 -17.10 5.91
N TYR A 179 5.37 -16.89 4.67
CA TYR A 179 4.91 -15.79 3.81
C TYR A 179 3.99 -16.29 2.68
N GLY A 180 3.71 -17.59 2.63
CA GLY A 180 2.92 -18.23 1.57
C GLY A 180 3.60 -18.23 0.21
N CYS A 181 4.93 -18.05 0.14
CA CYS A 181 5.62 -18.05 -1.15
C CYS A 181 5.65 -19.44 -1.76
N ASP A 182 4.96 -19.60 -2.89
CA ASP A 182 4.92 -20.85 -3.65
C ASP A 182 6.21 -21.12 -4.43
N ASN A 183 6.47 -22.41 -4.67
CA ASN A 183 7.67 -22.86 -5.35
C ASN A 183 7.53 -22.71 -6.87
N ASP A 184 8.58 -22.21 -7.52
CA ASP A 184 8.68 -22.06 -8.99
C ASP A 184 7.69 -21.08 -9.68
N GLU A 185 6.88 -20.34 -8.90
CA GLU A 185 5.88 -19.39 -9.43
C GLU A 185 6.44 -17.99 -9.69
N ILE A 186 7.47 -17.54 -8.97
CA ILE A 186 7.95 -16.14 -9.04
C ILE A 186 8.61 -15.83 -10.40
N ARG A 187 8.11 -14.78 -11.08
CA ARG A 187 8.69 -14.22 -12.31
C ARG A 187 9.18 -12.80 -12.18
N SER A 188 8.57 -12.00 -11.31
CA SER A 188 8.99 -10.61 -11.10
C SER A 188 8.71 -10.13 -9.68
N ALA A 189 9.24 -8.94 -9.35
CA ALA A 189 9.12 -8.37 -8.02
C ALA A 189 8.90 -6.85 -8.08
N LYS A 190 8.19 -6.32 -7.09
CA LYS A 190 8.07 -4.89 -6.81
C LYS A 190 8.61 -4.60 -5.41
N ILE A 191 9.62 -3.74 -5.35
CA ILE A 191 10.18 -3.27 -4.08
C ILE A 191 9.33 -2.08 -3.62
N LEU A 192 8.53 -2.30 -2.58
CA LEU A 192 7.67 -1.24 -2.04
C LEU A 192 8.50 -0.21 -1.28
N LYS A 193 9.45 -0.71 -0.50
CA LYS A 193 10.40 0.09 0.28
C LYS A 193 11.59 -0.78 0.66
N ALA A 194 12.76 -0.15 0.70
CA ALA A 194 14.02 -0.77 1.07
C ALA A 194 14.87 0.23 1.86
N GLY A 195 15.70 -0.29 2.77
CA GLY A 195 16.75 0.51 3.39
C GLY A 195 17.85 0.83 2.38
N LYS A 196 18.59 1.91 2.65
CA LYS A 196 19.76 2.26 1.82
C LYS A 196 20.79 1.13 1.89
N GLY A 197 21.20 0.62 0.72
CA GLY A 197 22.18 -0.46 0.61
C GLY A 197 21.61 -1.87 0.87
N SER A 198 20.29 -2.00 1.07
CA SER A 198 19.65 -3.30 1.18
C SER A 198 19.76 -4.07 -0.14
N ARG A 199 20.05 -5.37 -0.05
CA ARG A 199 20.16 -6.26 -1.20
C ARG A 199 19.31 -7.50 -0.98
N PHE A 200 18.81 -8.09 -2.07
CA PHE A 200 18.24 -9.43 -2.01
C PHE A 200 18.64 -10.24 -3.24
N SER A 201 18.51 -11.55 -3.15
CA SER A 201 18.69 -12.45 -4.28
C SER A 201 17.64 -13.53 -4.30
N VAL A 202 17.25 -13.93 -5.51
CA VAL A 202 16.40 -15.10 -5.76
C VAL A 202 17.24 -16.12 -6.52
N THR A 203 17.15 -17.38 -6.12
CA THR A 203 17.93 -18.49 -6.67
C THR A 203 17.03 -19.65 -7.02
N GLY A 204 17.27 -20.32 -8.15
CA GLY A 204 16.50 -21.49 -8.56
C GLY A 204 16.78 -22.76 -7.74
N LYS A 205 17.96 -22.85 -7.09
CA LYS A 205 18.29 -24.02 -6.27
C LYS A 205 17.60 -23.95 -4.89
N PRO A 206 16.95 -25.03 -4.42
CA PRO A 206 16.29 -25.07 -3.11
C PRO A 206 17.21 -24.89 -1.90
N ASP A 207 18.53 -25.08 -2.04
CA ASP A 207 19.51 -24.89 -0.97
C ASP A 207 20.09 -23.46 -0.92
N GLY A 208 19.65 -22.57 -1.84
CA GLY A 208 20.15 -21.21 -1.95
C GLY A 208 21.50 -21.10 -2.67
N SER A 209 22.05 -22.21 -3.16
CA SER A 209 23.30 -22.20 -3.93
C SER A 209 23.09 -21.56 -5.32
N PHE A 210 24.18 -21.09 -5.92
CA PHE A 210 24.14 -20.44 -7.24
C PHE A 210 24.29 -21.43 -8.41
N GLY A 211 23.93 -22.70 -8.19
CA GLY A 211 24.02 -23.76 -9.21
C GLY A 211 22.89 -23.74 -10.25
N GLN A 212 21.93 -22.82 -10.15
CA GLN A 212 20.86 -22.55 -11.13
C GLN A 212 20.65 -21.03 -11.26
N GLY A 213 19.64 -20.63 -12.05
CA GLY A 213 19.29 -19.23 -12.31
C GLY A 213 19.29 -18.38 -11.04
N ARG A 214 19.87 -17.17 -11.15
CA ARG A 214 20.05 -16.23 -10.05
C ARG A 214 19.73 -14.83 -10.52
N THR A 215 18.99 -14.10 -9.68
CA THR A 215 18.85 -12.64 -9.78
C THR A 215 19.34 -12.03 -8.47
N GLY A 216 20.18 -10.99 -8.56
CA GLY A 216 20.61 -10.18 -7.42
C GLY A 216 20.20 -8.73 -7.64
N VAL A 217 19.66 -8.11 -6.60
CA VAL A 217 19.26 -6.70 -6.59
C VAL A 217 19.96 -6.02 -5.43
N THR A 218 20.53 -4.83 -5.67
CA THR A 218 21.33 -4.03 -4.74
C THR A 218 20.89 -2.58 -4.77
#